data_AF-A0A951TH35-F1
#
_entry.id   AF-A0A951TH35-F1
#
_cell.length_a   1.000
_cell.length_b   1.000
_cell.length_c   1.000
_cell.angle_alpha   90.00
_cell.angle_beta   90.00
_cell.angle_gamma   90.00
#
_symmetry.space_group_name_H-M   'P 1'
#
loop_
_entity.id
_entity.type
_entity.pdbx_description
1 polymer ?
#
loop_
_entity_poly.entity_id
_entity_poly.type
_entity_poly.pdbx_seq_one_letter_code
_entity_poly.pdbx_strand_id
1 'polypeptide(L)' 'MTYAQVVQIIGHEGEEVSRNKIAGVPGVIPDIETVMYQWFNKNASGMNAMFQNNALMQKAQFGLK' A
#
# COMPACT_ATOMS: atom_id res chain seq x y z
N MET A 1 -3.68 1.75 9.88
CA MET A 1 -2.65 2.70 9.43
C MET A 1 -2.96 3.08 8.00
N THR A 2 -3.07 4.37 7.69
CA THR A 2 -3.38 4.86 6.33
C THR A 2 -2.14 5.04 5.49
N TYR A 3 -2.30 5.19 4.16
CA TYR A 3 -1.16 5.49 3.29
C TYR A 3 -0.43 6.78 3.73
N ALA A 4 -1.18 7.84 4.03
CA ALA A 4 -0.61 9.09 4.52
C ALA A 4 0.19 8.93 5.82
N GLN A 5 -0.29 8.10 6.76
CA GLN A 5 0.45 7.79 7.98
C GLN A 5 1.75 7.03 7.69
N VAL A 6 1.72 6.09 6.74
CA VAL A 6 2.93 5.37 6.30
C VAL A 6 3.94 6.32 5.66
N VAL A 7 3.49 7.21 4.77
CA VAL A 7 4.35 8.23 4.15
C VAL A 7 4.99 9.13 5.21
N GLN A 8 4.22 9.56 6.21
CA GLN A 8 4.74 10.37 7.32
C GLN A 8 5.81 9.61 8.13
N ILE A 9 5.65 8.30 8.34
CA ILE A 9 6.63 7.46 9.06
C ILE A 9 7.90 7.23 8.24
N ILE A 10 7.76 6.94 6.95
CA ILE A 10 8.90 6.63 6.06
C ILE A 10 9.65 7.91 5.66
N GLY A 11 8.94 9.04 5.58
CA GLY A 11 9.49 10.35 5.21
C GLY A 11 9.44 10.65 3.71
N HIS A 12 8.91 9.73 2.89
CA HIS A 12 8.65 9.98 1.47
C HIS A 12 7.56 9.04 0.92
N GLU A 13 6.97 9.45 -0.21
CA GLU A 13 5.96 8.66 -0.92
C GLU A 13 6.56 7.35 -1.46
N GLY A 14 5.70 6.33 -1.53
CA GLY A 14 6.03 5.06 -2.16
C GLY A 14 5.72 5.11 -3.65
N GLU A 15 6.38 4.27 -4.42
CA GLU A 15 6.05 4.08 -5.83
C GLU A 15 4.86 3.11 -5.95
N GLU A 16 3.78 3.53 -6.63
CA GLU A 16 2.66 2.64 -6.92
C GLU A 16 3.07 1.59 -7.95
N VAL A 17 2.91 0.32 -7.60
CA VAL A 17 3.25 -0.80 -8.50
C VAL A 17 2.04 -1.57 -8.99
N SER A 18 0.90 -1.41 -8.31
CA SER A 18 -0.36 -2.03 -8.73
C SER A 18 -1.55 -1.31 -8.11
N ARG A 19 -2.63 -1.16 -8.89
CA ARG A 19 -3.93 -0.66 -8.43
C ARG A 19 -5.05 -1.46 -9.07
N ASN A 20 -6.06 -1.79 -8.28
CA ASN A 20 -7.30 -2.39 -8.75
C ASN A 20 -8.48 -1.82 -7.97
N LYS A 21 -9.63 -1.72 -8.66
CA LYS A 21 -10.91 -1.38 -8.07
C LYS A 21 -11.94 -2.46 -8.42
N ILE A 22 -12.55 -3.03 -7.39
CA ILE A 22 -13.69 -3.94 -7.50
C ILE A 22 -14.93 -3.16 -7.08
N ALA A 23 -15.88 -3.02 -8.00
CA ALA A 23 -17.15 -2.36 -7.72
C ALA A 23 -17.94 -3.19 -6.70
N GLY A 24 -18.49 -2.49 -5.71
CA GLY A 24 -19.40 -3.06 -4.73
C GLY A 24 -20.80 -3.27 -5.30
N VAL A 25 -21.67 -3.84 -4.48
CA VAL A 25 -23.11 -3.90 -4.77
C VAL A 25 -23.78 -2.81 -3.92
N PRO A 26 -24.45 -1.82 -4.54
CA PRO A 26 -25.09 -0.72 -3.82
C PRO A 26 -25.99 -1.22 -2.68
N GLY A 27 -25.73 -0.74 -1.46
CA GLY A 27 -26.49 -1.14 -0.27
C GLY A 27 -26.11 -2.49 0.34
N VAL A 28 -25.18 -3.25 -0.24
CA VAL A 28 -24.75 -4.57 0.27
C VAL A 28 -23.26 -4.57 0.61
N ILE A 29 -22.39 -4.21 -0.34
CA ILE A 29 -20.93 -4.21 -0.17
C ILE A 29 -20.39 -2.92 -0.80
N PRO A 30 -19.56 -2.13 -0.09
CA PRO A 30 -18.94 -0.94 -0.68
C PRO A 30 -17.91 -1.31 -1.74
N ASP A 31 -17.54 -0.35 -2.57
CA ASP A 31 -16.39 -0.49 -3.46
C ASP A 31 -15.13 -0.86 -2.67
N ILE A 32 -14.29 -1.68 -3.31
CA ILE A 32 -12.99 -2.07 -2.80
C ILE A 32 -11.93 -1.52 -3.74
N GLU A 33 -11.13 -0.58 -3.26
CA GLU A 33 -9.91 -0.16 -3.93
C GLU A 33 -8.72 -0.80 -3.22
N THR A 34 -7.88 -1.50 -3.98
CA THR A 34 -6.63 -2.08 -3.51
C THR A 34 -5.46 -1.45 -4.25
N VAL A 35 -4.48 -0.94 -3.51
CA VAL A 35 -3.26 -0.33 -4.07
C VAL A 35 -2.04 -0.94 -3.40
N MET A 36 -1.03 -1.31 -4.19
CA MET A 36 0.26 -1.75 -3.69
C MET A 36 1.30 -0.67 -3.98
N TYR A 37 2.04 -0.30 -2.94
CA TYR A 37 3.18 0.62 -3.01
C TYR A 37 4.47 -0.10 -2.64
N GLN A 38 5.57 0.36 -3.20
CA GLN A 38 6.92 -0.10 -2.89
C GLN A 38 7.81 1.03 -2.42
N TRP A 39 8.73 0.69 -1.51
CA TRP A 39 9.84 1.55 -1.07
C TRP A 39 11.12 0.73 -1.16
N PHE A 40 11.92 0.97 -2.19
CA PHE A 40 13.19 0.29 -2.41
C PHE A 40 14.37 1.25 -2.35
N ASN A 41 15.40 0.83 -1.63
CA ASN A 41 16.69 1.49 -1.58
C ASN A 41 17.56 1.07 -2.78
N LYS A 42 18.62 1.82 -3.05
CA LYS A 42 19.59 1.53 -4.13
C LYS A 42 20.25 0.15 -4.02
N ASN A 43 20.29 -0.44 -2.82
CA ASN A 43 20.85 -1.77 -2.57
C ASN A 43 19.81 -2.90 -2.69
N ALA A 44 18.65 -2.64 -3.30
CA ALA A 44 17.53 -3.56 -3.45
C ALA A 44 16.88 -4.05 -2.13
N SER A 45 17.26 -3.48 -0.99
CA SER A 45 16.47 -3.64 0.24
C SER A 45 15.23 -2.76 0.17
N GLY A 46 14.14 -3.21 0.77
CA GLY A 46 12.89 -2.46 0.68
C GLY A 46 11.70 -3.16 1.29
N MET A 47 10.54 -2.58 1.03
CA MET A 47 9.25 -3.09 1.46
C MET A 47 8.19 -2.86 0.38
N ASN A 48 7.28 -3.83 0.25
CA ASN A 48 5.99 -3.65 -0.41
C ASN A 48 4.89 -3.57 0.64
N ALA A 49 3.88 -2.73 0.38
CA ALA A 49 2.71 -2.59 1.25
C ALA A 49 1.44 -2.50 0.42
N MET A 50 0.44 -3.28 0.80
CA MET A 50 -0.87 -3.30 0.16
C MET A 50 -1.89 -2.62 1.06
N PHE A 51 -2.61 -1.66 0.49
CA PHE A 51 -3.67 -0.91 1.15
C PHE A 51 -4.99 -1.26 0.49
N GLN A 52 -6.04 -1.43 1.28
CA GLN A 52 -7.41 -1.60 0.82
C GLN A 52 -8.27 -0.51 1.45
N ASN A 53 -8.98 0.27 0.65
CA ASN A 53 -9.79 1.41 1.10
C ASN A 53 -9.02 2.32 2.08
N ASN A 54 -7.78 2.65 1.71
CA ASN A 54 -6.83 3.46 2.51
C ASN A 54 -6.42 2.86 3.86
N ALA A 55 -6.64 1.56 4.10
CA ALA A 55 -6.13 0.86 5.28
C ALA A 55 -5.04 -0.13 4.88
N LEU A 56 -3.90 -0.12 5.58
CA LEU A 56 -2.84 -1.10 5.39
C LEU A 56 -3.35 -2.51 5.73
N MET A 57 -3.31 -3.41 4.74
CA MET A 57 -3.76 -4.80 4.89
C MET A 57 -2.59 -5.75 5.05
N GLN A 58 -1.56 -5.58 4.24
CA GLN A 58 -0.39 -6.45 4.23
C GLN A 58 0.87 -5.64 3.94
N LYS A 59 1.99 -6.12 4.47
CA LYS A 59 3.31 -5.61 4.15
C LYS A 59 4.32 -6.77 4.17
N ALA A 60 5.33 -6.67 3.33
CA ALA A 60 6.46 -7.59 3.29
C ALA A 60 7.73 -6.80 3.02
N GLN A 61 8.80 -7.13 3.74
CA GLN A 61 10.09 -6.47 3.58
C GLN A 61 11.20 -7.47 3.29
N PHE A 62 12.23 -7.00 2.59
CA PHE A 62 13.42 -7.77 2.25
C PHE A 62 14.67 -6.92 2.41
N GLY A 63 15.71 -7.49 3.01
CA GLY A 63 17.06 -6.88 3.06
C GLY A 63 17.21 -5.60 3.90
N LEU A 64 16.16 -5.13 4.60
CA LEU A 64 16.25 -4.00 5.53
C LEU A 64 17.06 -4.40 6.78
N LYS A 65 17.85 -3.46 7.32
CA LYS A 65 18.69 -3.64 8.51
C LYS A 65 18.30 -2.65 9.61
#